data_AF-A0AA39XSM8-F1
#
_entry.id   AF-A0AA39XSM8-F1
#
_cell.length_a   1.000
_cell.length_b   1.000
_cell.length_c   1.000
_cell.angle_alpha   90.00
_cell.angle_beta   90.00
_cell.angle_gamma   90.00
#
_symmetry.space_group_name_H-M   'P 1'
#
loop_
_entity.id
_entity.type
_entity.pdbx_description
1 polymer ?
#
loop_
_entity_poly.entity_id
_entity_poly.type
_entity_poly.pdbx_seq_one_letter_code
_entity_poly.pdbx_strand_id
1 'polypeptide(L)'
;MAMAPFLCARCTRALRQPSRALALRPTRQLSQSLRVSCPAHSTDAAAATSPSDARNDDATPNDLPPRPPDPEKSPMARRLEEATEEALLSGGRAGKRAIEEAGFDEELKARLLDKLAEARFTSENSAALAEAGVASNIHIHEAAGEGTRRLAASQPWTGEETTEDTVLRMLNDARKPLAPGLRGKPNIPSPVVDMRVRRGPVVSAGHRAASARDKAQAYAGMGLKDVGLSEAERESVKREFRERFQPGARAMPNTLTGLAALANERIEDAIARGQFKDIPRGKGIERDTRADNPFIDTTEYIMNKMIKRQEIVPPWIEKQQELLKAARVFRLRLRNDWRRHAARVIASRGGSLQEQMRRAEDYARAEEVHNPRRKNVDEISVPTNTTDDAVMVSIRQQPWTLADVDEQVPEDAAEEAQPVVSRPFRDPNWEATERSYMELAISNLNAITRSYNLMAPELAKKPYFSLRRELDNCFAEVAPQLANVIKERAAQPNRNPNDALHRPRAMFERLGSGSGEGSARVYDSPAPHYGLKQFWRDLWSPQK
;
A
#
# COMPACT_ATOMS: atom_id res chain seq x y z
N MET A 1 -36.95 -34.58 35.74
CA MET A 1 -36.23 -34.27 34.50
C MET A 1 -36.82 -33.00 33.89
N ALA A 2 -36.08 -31.89 33.95
CA ALA A 2 -36.32 -30.72 33.12
C ALA A 2 -34.96 -30.30 32.56
N MET A 3 -34.79 -30.41 31.24
CA MET A 3 -33.53 -30.10 30.57
C MET A 3 -33.39 -28.58 30.45
N ALA A 4 -32.32 -28.02 31.04
CA ALA A 4 -31.95 -26.63 30.81
C ALA A 4 -31.46 -26.46 29.35
N PRO A 5 -31.83 -25.38 28.63
CA PRO A 5 -31.43 -25.19 27.25
C PRO A 5 -29.95 -24.82 27.15
N PHE A 6 -29.22 -25.47 26.24
CA PHE A 6 -27.83 -25.14 25.91
C PHE A 6 -27.74 -23.76 25.25
N LEU A 7 -27.08 -22.82 25.92
CA LEU A 7 -26.75 -21.49 25.39
C LEU A 7 -25.32 -21.48 24.84
N CYS A 8 -25.18 -21.09 23.56
CA CYS A 8 -23.91 -20.99 22.86
C CYS A 8 -22.96 -19.95 23.50
N ALA A 9 -21.68 -20.32 23.67
CA ALA A 9 -20.64 -19.49 24.30
C ALA A 9 -20.37 -18.13 23.60
N ARG A 10 -20.86 -17.94 22.37
CA ARG A 10 -20.82 -16.64 21.68
C ARG A 10 -21.92 -15.68 22.16
N CYS A 11 -23.09 -16.20 22.54
CA CYS A 11 -24.22 -15.39 23.01
C CYS A 11 -23.99 -14.89 24.44
N THR A 12 -23.33 -15.68 25.28
CA THR A 12 -22.96 -15.27 26.66
C THR A 12 -21.91 -14.16 26.68
N ARG A 13 -21.03 -14.08 25.67
CA ARG A 13 -20.08 -12.96 25.50
C ARG A 13 -20.73 -11.67 25.02
N ALA A 14 -21.81 -11.74 24.25
CA ALA A 14 -22.53 -10.54 23.80
C ALA A 14 -23.35 -9.90 24.94
N LEU A 15 -23.88 -10.72 25.85
CA LEU A 15 -24.66 -10.27 27.02
C LEU A 15 -23.80 -9.67 28.16
N ARG A 16 -22.48 -9.90 28.17
CA ARG A 16 -21.55 -9.38 29.19
C ARG A 16 -20.85 -8.07 28.81
N GLN A 17 -21.22 -7.41 27.72
CA GLN A 17 -20.73 -6.06 27.45
C GLN A 17 -21.58 -5.04 28.21
N PRO A 18 -21.04 -4.27 29.16
CA PRO A 18 -21.75 -3.12 29.69
C PRO A 18 -21.93 -2.10 28.57
N SER A 19 -23.18 -1.64 28.42
CA SER A 19 -23.59 -0.52 27.58
C SER A 19 -22.62 0.67 27.74
N ARG A 20 -21.99 1.06 26.63
CA ARG A 20 -21.22 2.32 26.52
C ARG A 20 -22.14 3.50 26.81
N ALA A 21 -22.12 3.97 28.06
CA ALA A 21 -22.60 5.30 28.40
C ALA A 21 -21.62 6.34 27.85
N LEU A 22 -22.16 7.33 27.14
CA LEU A 22 -21.48 8.56 26.74
C LEU A 22 -20.96 9.28 28.01
N ALA A 23 -19.65 9.23 28.25
CA ALA A 23 -19.01 10.01 29.29
C ALA A 23 -18.26 11.20 28.67
N LEU A 24 -18.77 12.39 28.97
CA LEU A 24 -18.15 13.69 28.76
C LEU A 24 -16.75 13.72 29.43
N ARG A 25 -15.79 14.35 28.75
CA ARG A 25 -14.42 14.51 29.23
C ARG A 25 -14.36 15.46 30.44
N PRO A 26 -13.71 15.10 31.56
CA PRO A 26 -13.24 16.10 32.51
C PRO A 26 -11.84 16.59 32.12
N THR A 27 -11.68 17.91 32.20
CA THR A 27 -10.43 18.66 32.07
C THR A 27 -9.45 18.28 33.19
N ARG A 28 -8.24 17.81 32.83
CA ARG A 28 -7.14 17.63 33.78
C ARG A 28 -6.30 18.91 33.82
N GLN A 29 -6.37 19.61 34.95
CA GLN A 29 -5.45 20.67 35.33
C GLN A 29 -4.06 20.09 35.60
N LEU A 30 -3.05 20.85 35.21
CA LEU A 30 -1.63 20.59 35.45
C LEU A 30 -1.30 20.83 36.92
N SER A 31 -0.93 19.80 37.67
CA SER A 31 -0.24 19.94 38.95
C SER A 31 1.24 19.62 38.78
N GLN A 32 2.06 20.61 39.08
CA GLN A 32 3.52 20.57 39.14
C GLN A 32 3.99 19.47 40.12
N SER A 33 4.84 18.55 39.64
CA SER A 33 5.57 17.63 40.52
C SER A 33 6.96 18.21 40.80
N LEU A 34 7.14 18.67 42.04
CA LEU A 34 8.44 18.95 42.63
C LEU A 34 9.26 17.64 42.73
N ARG A 35 10.53 17.72 42.32
CA ARG A 35 11.53 16.68 42.52
C ARG A 35 12.05 16.79 43.96
N VAL A 36 12.10 15.69 44.68
CA VAL A 36 12.96 15.54 45.86
C VAL A 36 13.75 14.25 45.70
N SER A 37 15.06 14.39 45.83
CA SER A 37 16.10 13.38 45.65
C SER A 37 16.15 12.40 46.81
N CYS A 38 16.50 11.15 46.51
CA CYS A 38 16.95 10.16 47.50
C CYS A 38 18.39 10.47 47.95
N PRO A 39 18.75 10.15 49.20
CA PRO A 39 20.09 9.68 49.52
C PRO A 39 20.08 8.21 49.96
N ALA A 40 21.25 7.58 49.80
CA ALA A 40 21.53 6.18 50.10
C ALA A 40 22.39 6.05 51.38
N HIS A 41 22.48 4.79 51.86
CA HIS A 41 23.34 4.23 52.95
C HIS A 41 22.87 4.55 54.38
N SER A 42 23.07 3.71 55.42
CA SER A 42 23.37 2.29 55.62
C SER A 42 23.33 2.05 57.15
N THR A 43 23.00 0.83 57.57
CA THR A 43 23.40 0.10 58.81
C THR A 43 23.06 0.64 60.22
N ASP A 44 22.48 -0.31 60.99
CA ASP A 44 22.64 -0.63 62.43
C ASP A 44 21.80 0.04 63.54
N ALA A 45 20.92 -0.82 64.10
CA ALA A 45 20.79 -1.22 65.50
C ALA A 45 20.07 -0.36 66.57
N ALA A 46 19.11 -1.05 67.23
CA ALA A 46 18.78 -1.07 68.66
C ALA A 46 17.66 -0.16 69.25
N ALA A 47 16.58 -0.85 69.65
CA ALA A 47 15.89 -0.85 70.95
C ALA A 47 14.90 0.28 71.39
N ALA A 48 13.67 -0.21 71.68
CA ALA A 48 12.62 0.24 72.64
C ALA A 48 12.05 1.67 72.49
N THR A 49 10.74 1.94 72.51
CA THR A 49 9.68 1.50 73.45
C THR A 49 8.31 1.96 72.89
N SER A 50 7.24 1.17 73.02
CA SER A 50 5.83 1.54 72.74
C SER A 50 5.26 2.44 73.88
N PRO A 51 4.05 3.07 73.83
CA PRO A 51 2.73 2.53 73.42
C PRO A 51 1.89 3.56 72.57
N SER A 52 0.66 3.39 72.09
CA SER A 52 -0.56 2.70 72.52
C SER A 52 -1.61 2.74 71.38
N ASP A 53 -2.52 1.76 71.40
CA ASP A 53 -3.94 1.76 70.99
C ASP A 53 -4.38 2.15 69.56
N ALA A 54 -4.93 1.16 68.84
CA ALA A 54 -6.35 1.17 68.48
C ALA A 54 -6.80 -0.21 67.96
N ARG A 55 -7.84 -0.71 68.61
CA ARG A 55 -8.65 -1.88 68.27
C ARG A 55 -9.31 -1.68 66.90
N ASN A 56 -9.50 -2.77 66.16
CA ASN A 56 -10.85 -3.21 65.80
C ASN A 56 -10.83 -4.64 65.29
N ASP A 57 -11.67 -5.42 65.95
CA ASP A 57 -12.03 -6.79 65.67
C ASP A 57 -12.78 -6.88 64.33
N ASP A 58 -12.54 -7.97 63.59
CA ASP A 58 -13.68 -8.71 63.04
C ASP A 58 -13.32 -10.19 62.98
N ALA A 59 -14.23 -11.00 63.52
CA ALA A 59 -14.09 -12.43 63.72
C ALA A 59 -14.99 -13.18 62.75
N THR A 60 -14.58 -14.36 62.31
CA THR A 60 -15.46 -15.55 62.21
C THR A 60 -14.62 -16.81 62.02
N PRO A 61 -15.14 -18.00 62.37
CA PRO A 61 -14.42 -18.97 63.19
C PRO A 61 -14.14 -20.28 62.45
N ASN A 62 -13.14 -21.03 62.91
CA ASN A 62 -13.18 -22.48 62.85
C ASN A 62 -12.33 -23.08 63.98
N ASP A 63 -13.03 -23.76 64.88
CA ASP A 63 -12.49 -24.46 66.03
C ASP A 63 -11.63 -25.66 65.61
N LEU A 64 -10.36 -25.62 66.00
CA LEU A 64 -9.56 -26.80 66.34
C LEU A 64 -8.93 -26.53 67.72
N PRO A 65 -8.94 -27.49 68.65
CA PRO A 65 -8.43 -27.26 69.99
C PRO A 65 -6.94 -26.84 69.95
N PRO A 66 -6.51 -25.84 70.73
CA PRO A 66 -5.11 -25.43 70.76
C PRO A 66 -4.25 -26.59 71.26
N ARG A 67 -3.28 -26.99 70.42
CA ARG A 67 -2.21 -27.91 70.80
C ARG A 67 -1.44 -27.28 71.98
N PRO A 68 -1.09 -28.05 73.03
CA PRO A 68 -0.33 -27.50 74.15
C PRO A 68 0.97 -26.85 73.65
N PRO A 69 1.43 -25.75 74.28
CA PRO A 69 2.64 -25.06 73.84
C PRO A 69 3.82 -26.02 73.90
N ASP A 70 4.48 -26.21 72.76
CA ASP A 70 5.72 -26.96 72.69
C ASP A 70 6.79 -26.30 73.57
N PRO A 71 7.69 -27.08 74.20
CA PRO A 71 8.78 -26.52 74.99
C PRO A 71 9.62 -25.58 74.13
N GLU A 72 9.95 -24.39 74.65
CA GLU A 72 10.76 -23.39 73.95
C GLU A 72 12.14 -23.96 73.61
N LYS A 73 12.30 -24.43 72.38
CA LYS A 73 13.56 -25.00 71.89
C LYS A 73 14.64 -23.91 71.87
N SER A 74 15.80 -24.23 72.42
CA SER A 74 16.97 -23.34 72.36
C SER A 74 17.33 -23.02 70.90
N PRO A 75 17.88 -21.82 70.60
CA PRO A 75 18.23 -21.45 69.23
C PRO A 75 19.28 -22.38 68.60
N MET A 76 20.13 -23.02 69.41
CA MET A 76 21.05 -24.06 68.93
C MET A 76 20.29 -25.35 68.58
N ALA A 77 19.31 -25.76 69.39
CA ALA A 77 18.46 -26.91 69.09
C ALA A 77 17.64 -26.69 67.80
N ARG A 78 17.10 -25.48 67.58
CA ARG A 78 16.40 -25.14 66.32
C ARG A 78 17.32 -25.25 65.10
N ARG A 79 18.55 -24.74 65.20
CA ARG A 79 19.53 -24.86 64.10
C ARG A 79 19.98 -26.29 63.85
N LEU A 80 20.11 -27.10 64.91
CA LEU A 80 20.42 -28.53 64.77
C LEU A 80 19.24 -29.27 64.13
N GLU A 81 18.00 -28.93 64.51
CA GLU A 81 16.79 -29.45 63.88
C GLU A 81 16.72 -29.07 62.39
N GLU A 82 16.91 -27.80 62.05
CA GLU A 82 16.98 -27.31 60.67
C GLU A 82 18.09 -28.02 59.88
N ALA A 83 19.29 -28.16 60.44
CA ALA A 83 20.39 -28.88 59.80
C ALA A 83 20.06 -30.38 59.60
N THR A 84 19.33 -31.00 60.52
CA THR A 84 18.86 -32.39 60.36
C THR A 84 17.71 -32.51 59.36
N GLU A 85 16.81 -31.52 59.28
CA GLU A 85 15.74 -31.43 58.28
C GLU A 85 16.33 -31.25 56.88
N GLU A 86 17.32 -30.38 56.71
CA GLU A 86 18.07 -30.20 55.46
C GLU A 86 18.84 -31.47 55.06
N ALA A 87 19.47 -32.16 56.03
CA ALA A 87 20.11 -33.45 55.79
C ALA A 87 19.11 -34.56 55.42
N LEU A 88 17.86 -34.50 55.91
CA LEU A 88 16.79 -35.44 55.56
C LEU A 88 16.21 -35.19 54.17
N LEU A 89 16.03 -33.92 53.80
CA LEU A 89 15.54 -33.50 52.49
C LEU A 89 16.58 -33.77 51.39
N SER A 90 17.87 -33.63 51.70
CA SER A 90 18.97 -33.81 50.75
C SER A 90 19.61 -35.22 50.76
N GLY A 91 19.62 -35.92 51.92
CA GLY A 91 20.41 -37.14 52.17
C GLY A 91 19.73 -38.47 51.83
N GLY A 92 18.55 -38.45 51.20
CA GLY A 92 17.88 -39.64 50.68
C GLY A 92 17.60 -40.74 51.72
N ARG A 93 17.66 -42.02 51.31
CA ARG A 93 17.35 -43.18 52.20
C ARG A 93 18.38 -43.40 53.31
N ALA A 94 19.61 -42.91 53.14
CA ALA A 94 20.67 -43.05 54.13
C ALA A 94 20.45 -42.12 55.33
N GLY A 95 20.01 -40.87 55.10
CA GLY A 95 19.66 -39.93 56.17
C GLY A 95 18.51 -40.42 57.06
N LYS A 96 17.54 -41.15 56.49
CA LYS A 96 16.43 -41.75 57.25
C LYS A 96 16.90 -42.85 58.22
N ARG A 97 17.81 -43.71 57.78
CA ARG A 97 18.37 -44.80 58.59
C ARG A 97 19.24 -44.27 59.74
N ALA A 98 20.06 -43.25 59.46
CA ALA A 98 20.90 -42.63 60.48
C ALA A 98 20.07 -42.06 61.64
N ILE A 99 18.85 -41.57 61.39
CA ILE A 99 17.96 -41.01 62.42
C ILE A 99 17.18 -42.10 63.15
N GLU A 100 16.80 -43.18 62.47
CA GLU A 100 16.23 -44.37 63.11
C GLU A 100 17.23 -45.02 64.07
N GLU A 101 18.53 -44.96 63.76
CA GLU A 101 19.62 -45.50 64.57
C GLU A 101 20.10 -44.54 65.69
N ALA A 102 19.91 -43.22 65.54
CA ALA A 102 20.45 -42.20 66.45
C ALA A 102 19.68 -42.00 67.78
N GLY A 103 18.65 -42.80 68.07
CA GLY A 103 18.03 -42.84 69.40
C GLY A 103 17.33 -41.54 69.85
N PHE A 104 16.76 -40.77 68.92
CA PHE A 104 15.97 -39.58 69.23
C PHE A 104 14.66 -39.91 69.97
N ASP A 105 14.10 -38.91 70.69
CA ASP A 105 12.78 -39.01 71.32
C ASP A 105 11.71 -39.39 70.27
N GLU A 106 10.86 -40.38 70.60
CA GLU A 106 9.86 -40.92 69.68
C GLU A 106 8.87 -39.85 69.18
N GLU A 107 8.53 -38.87 70.03
CA GLU A 107 7.67 -37.75 69.68
C GLU A 107 8.30 -36.80 68.64
N LEU A 108 9.61 -36.56 68.73
CA LEU A 108 10.33 -35.72 67.78
C LEU A 108 10.49 -36.44 66.44
N LYS A 109 10.76 -37.73 66.47
CA LYS A 109 10.81 -38.59 65.28
C LYS A 109 9.47 -38.56 64.53
N ALA A 110 8.35 -38.69 65.25
CA ALA A 110 7.01 -38.61 64.65
C ALA A 110 6.80 -37.25 63.96
N ARG A 111 7.12 -36.13 64.63
CA ARG A 111 6.99 -34.78 64.06
C ARG A 111 7.84 -34.57 62.81
N LEU A 112 9.06 -35.11 62.77
CA LEU A 112 9.93 -35.01 61.58
C LEU A 112 9.39 -35.85 60.42
N LEU A 113 8.84 -37.04 60.70
CA LEU A 113 8.19 -37.87 59.69
C LEU A 113 6.90 -37.22 59.17
N ASP A 114 6.12 -36.58 60.04
CA ASP A 114 4.91 -35.83 59.67
C ASP A 114 5.26 -34.63 58.79
N LYS A 115 6.26 -33.80 59.18
CA LYS A 115 6.76 -32.71 58.33
C LYS A 115 7.28 -33.20 56.97
N LEU A 116 7.91 -34.38 56.93
CA LEU A 116 8.35 -34.99 55.69
C LEU A 116 7.18 -35.49 54.84
N ALA A 117 6.14 -36.03 55.47
CA ALA A 117 4.90 -36.42 54.80
C ALA A 117 4.18 -35.18 54.25
N GLU A 118 4.12 -34.08 55.01
CA GLU A 118 3.58 -32.79 54.60
C GLU A 118 4.39 -32.19 53.44
N ALA A 119 5.73 -32.17 53.54
CA ALA A 119 6.59 -31.68 52.48
C ALA A 119 6.44 -32.51 51.19
N ARG A 120 6.39 -33.84 51.30
CA ARG A 120 6.13 -34.73 50.16
C ARG A 120 4.75 -34.49 49.57
N PHE A 121 3.73 -34.43 50.40
CA PHE A 121 2.36 -34.14 50.00
C PHE A 121 2.25 -32.79 49.29
N THR A 122 2.94 -31.76 49.80
CA THR A 122 2.96 -30.44 49.16
C THR A 122 3.71 -30.44 47.83
N SER A 123 4.78 -31.22 47.70
CA SER A 123 5.52 -31.33 46.44
C SER A 123 4.72 -32.08 45.37
N GLU A 124 4.08 -33.19 45.75
CA GLU A 124 3.26 -34.03 44.87
C GLU A 124 1.97 -33.32 44.46
N ASN A 125 1.34 -32.56 45.37
CA ASN A 125 0.08 -31.87 45.15
C ASN A 125 0.24 -30.35 44.96
N SER A 126 1.43 -29.89 44.59
CA SER A 126 1.75 -28.47 44.42
C SER A 126 0.78 -27.74 43.48
N ALA A 127 0.41 -28.38 42.36
CA ALA A 127 -0.58 -27.88 41.41
C ALA A 127 -1.98 -27.72 42.05
N ALA A 128 -2.47 -28.76 42.72
CA ALA A 128 -3.80 -28.75 43.36
C ALA A 128 -3.88 -27.74 44.52
N LEU A 129 -2.78 -27.58 45.27
CA LEU A 129 -2.68 -26.60 46.35
C LEU A 129 -2.62 -25.15 45.81
N ALA A 130 -1.98 -24.94 44.66
CA ALA A 130 -1.97 -23.64 43.98
C ALA A 130 -3.34 -23.27 43.41
N GLU A 131 -4.10 -24.24 42.90
CA GLU A 131 -5.48 -24.04 42.44
C GLU A 131 -6.45 -23.74 43.59
N ALA A 132 -6.30 -24.43 44.73
CA ALA A 132 -7.13 -24.24 45.91
C ALA A 132 -6.76 -22.97 46.71
N GLY A 133 -5.59 -22.38 46.47
CA GLY A 133 -5.10 -21.21 47.21
C GLY A 133 -4.77 -21.50 48.69
N VAL A 134 -4.59 -22.77 49.06
CA VAL A 134 -4.49 -23.25 50.45
C VAL A 134 -3.06 -23.21 51.01
N ALA A 135 -2.03 -23.04 50.18
CA ALA A 135 -0.64 -23.02 50.64
C ALA A 135 -0.24 -21.64 51.21
N SER A 136 0.07 -21.59 52.51
CA SER A 136 0.52 -20.39 53.23
C SER A 136 1.86 -19.82 52.76
N ASN A 137 2.70 -20.64 52.12
CA ASN A 137 4.07 -20.26 51.74
C ASN A 137 4.19 -19.87 50.25
N ILE A 138 3.14 -20.09 49.46
CA ILE A 138 3.06 -19.71 48.03
C ILE A 138 1.71 -19.02 47.81
N HIS A 139 1.52 -17.86 48.45
CA HIS A 139 0.37 -17.03 48.20
C HIS A 139 0.49 -16.35 46.83
N ILE A 140 -0.17 -16.92 45.82
CA ILE A 140 -0.35 -16.25 44.53
C ILE A 140 -1.46 -15.22 44.73
N HIS A 141 -1.09 -13.95 44.84
CA HIS A 141 -2.07 -12.88 44.96
C HIS A 141 -3.07 -12.90 43.80
N GLU A 142 -4.35 -12.64 44.09
CA GLU A 142 -5.41 -12.49 43.09
C GLU A 142 -5.19 -11.28 42.17
N ALA A 143 -4.19 -10.45 42.41
CA ALA A 143 -3.74 -9.43 41.45
C ALA A 143 -2.86 -9.99 40.32
N ALA A 144 -2.34 -11.22 40.47
CA ALA A 144 -1.44 -11.84 39.49
C ALA A 144 -2.22 -12.24 38.22
N GLY A 145 -1.61 -12.01 37.05
CA GLY A 145 -2.23 -12.28 35.77
C GLY A 145 -2.54 -13.76 35.54
N GLU A 146 -3.49 -14.06 34.65
CA GLU A 146 -3.91 -15.43 34.37
C GLU A 146 -2.74 -16.35 33.97
N GLY A 147 -1.75 -15.82 33.23
CA GLY A 147 -0.56 -16.58 32.84
C GLY A 147 0.30 -17.01 34.03
N THR A 148 0.53 -16.12 35.00
CA THR A 148 1.33 -16.44 36.19
C THR A 148 0.62 -17.41 37.12
N ARG A 149 -0.72 -17.32 37.20
CA ARG A 149 -1.52 -18.30 37.96
C ARG A 149 -1.49 -19.68 37.32
N ARG A 150 -1.62 -19.75 35.99
CA ARG A 150 -1.54 -21.02 35.24
C ARG A 150 -0.16 -21.66 35.30
N LEU A 151 0.91 -20.88 35.29
CA LEU A 151 2.27 -21.39 35.47
C LEU A 151 2.48 -21.94 36.89
N ALA A 152 1.95 -21.28 37.91
CA ALA A 152 2.08 -21.76 39.28
C ALA A 152 1.19 -22.97 39.59
N ALA A 153 0.04 -23.12 38.91
CA ALA A 153 -0.80 -24.30 38.96
C ALA A 153 -0.32 -25.44 38.04
N SER A 154 0.70 -25.21 37.20
CA SER A 154 1.21 -26.24 36.31
C SER A 154 1.95 -27.33 37.09
N GLN A 155 1.85 -28.57 36.60
CA GLN A 155 2.56 -29.69 37.21
C GLN A 155 4.09 -29.50 37.07
N PRO A 156 4.88 -29.92 38.07
CA PRO A 156 6.33 -29.91 37.94
C PRO A 156 6.79 -30.80 36.78
N TRP A 157 7.80 -30.35 36.05
CA TRP A 157 8.33 -31.05 34.88
C TRP A 157 8.95 -32.40 35.26
N THR A 158 8.41 -33.49 34.72
CA THR A 158 8.85 -34.88 34.98
C THR A 158 9.80 -35.46 33.91
N GLY A 159 10.13 -34.68 32.87
CA GLY A 159 10.94 -35.14 31.73
C GLY A 159 10.12 -35.48 30.48
N GLU A 160 8.84 -35.77 30.65
CA GLU A 160 7.89 -36.02 29.57
C GLU A 160 6.82 -34.92 29.55
N GLU A 161 6.46 -34.43 28.36
CA GLU A 161 5.37 -33.45 28.20
C GLU A 161 4.02 -34.16 28.35
N THR A 162 3.10 -33.59 29.14
CA THR A 162 1.72 -34.09 29.23
C THR A 162 1.01 -33.91 27.88
N THR A 163 0.04 -34.77 27.56
CA THR A 163 -0.72 -34.66 26.30
C THR A 163 -1.39 -33.29 26.16
N GLU A 164 -1.88 -32.73 27.26
CA GLU A 164 -2.51 -31.41 27.31
C GLU A 164 -1.52 -30.30 26.93
N ASP A 165 -0.32 -30.32 27.50
CA ASP A 165 0.74 -29.35 27.21
C ASP A 165 1.25 -29.49 25.76
N THR A 166 1.36 -30.71 25.25
CA THR A 166 1.74 -30.93 23.83
C THR A 166 0.72 -30.31 22.87
N VAL A 167 -0.57 -30.48 23.15
CA VAL A 167 -1.65 -29.90 22.35
C VAL A 167 -1.67 -28.38 22.49
N LEU A 168 -1.47 -27.85 23.70
CA LEU A 168 -1.38 -26.41 23.93
C LEU A 168 -0.21 -25.79 23.18
N ARG A 169 0.96 -26.47 23.13
CA ARG A 169 2.10 -26.06 22.30
C ARG A 169 1.75 -26.07 20.82
N MET A 170 1.17 -27.16 20.31
CA MET A 170 0.74 -27.25 18.90
C MET A 170 -0.27 -26.14 18.52
N LEU A 171 -1.20 -25.82 19.42
CA LEU A 171 -2.17 -24.74 19.22
C LEU A 171 -1.52 -23.35 19.23
N ASN A 172 -0.55 -23.13 20.12
CA ASN A 172 0.22 -21.89 20.17
C ASN A 172 1.10 -21.71 18.93
N ASP A 173 1.71 -22.79 18.44
CA ASP A 173 2.54 -22.78 17.23
C ASP A 173 1.68 -22.60 15.97
N ALA A 174 0.52 -23.26 15.89
CA ALA A 174 -0.43 -23.06 14.79
C ALA A 174 -0.97 -21.62 14.71
N ARG A 175 -1.02 -20.91 15.85
CA ARG A 175 -1.47 -19.52 15.96
C ARG A 175 -0.32 -18.53 16.20
N LYS A 176 0.92 -18.93 15.93
CA LYS A 176 2.09 -18.07 16.11
C LYS A 176 2.01 -16.92 15.10
N PRO A 177 1.85 -15.67 15.56
CA PRO A 177 1.75 -14.58 14.61
C PRO A 177 3.13 -14.34 14.00
N LEU A 178 3.19 -14.00 12.70
CA LEU A 178 4.42 -13.84 11.91
C LEU A 178 5.47 -12.95 12.60
N ALA A 179 6.74 -12.93 12.23
CA ALA A 179 7.69 -11.98 12.86
C ALA A 179 7.18 -10.52 12.73
N PRO A 180 7.44 -9.60 13.68
CA PRO A 180 6.95 -8.22 13.63
C PRO A 180 7.19 -7.48 12.31
N GLY A 181 8.28 -7.78 11.59
CA GLY A 181 8.57 -7.23 10.25
C GLY A 181 7.69 -7.77 9.11
N LEU A 182 7.01 -8.89 9.34
CA LEU A 182 6.07 -9.55 8.41
C LEU A 182 4.61 -9.40 8.88
N ARG A 183 4.36 -8.78 10.05
CA ARG A 183 3.03 -8.45 10.53
C ARG A 183 2.58 -7.13 9.89
N GLY A 184 1.92 -7.22 8.75
CA GLY A 184 1.36 -6.04 8.09
C GLY A 184 0.72 -6.39 6.76
N LYS A 185 0.02 -5.41 6.18
CA LYS A 185 -0.38 -5.49 4.78
C LYS A 185 0.89 -5.73 3.95
N PRO A 186 0.87 -6.64 2.95
CA PRO A 186 2.03 -6.87 2.12
C PRO A 186 2.51 -5.54 1.59
N ASN A 187 3.80 -5.24 1.78
CA ASN A 187 4.44 -4.06 1.23
C ASN A 187 4.65 -4.32 -0.27
N ILE A 188 3.55 -4.40 -1.00
CA ILE A 188 3.53 -4.29 -2.45
C ILE A 188 4.10 -2.90 -2.70
N PRO A 189 5.17 -2.74 -3.48
CA PRO A 189 5.62 -1.42 -3.91
C PRO A 189 4.51 -0.86 -4.81
N SER A 190 3.48 -0.28 -4.20
CA SER A 190 2.52 0.54 -4.90
C SER A 190 3.28 1.77 -5.39
N PRO A 191 3.14 2.17 -6.67
CA PRO A 191 3.80 3.36 -7.19
C PRO A 191 3.25 4.67 -6.59
N VAL A 192 2.34 4.59 -5.62
CA VAL A 192 1.74 5.75 -4.97
C VAL A 192 2.52 6.05 -3.70
N VAL A 193 3.48 6.97 -3.82
CA VAL A 193 4.05 7.68 -2.68
C VAL A 193 2.89 8.39 -1.98
N ASP A 194 2.47 7.88 -0.81
CA ASP A 194 1.42 8.48 0.00
C ASP A 194 1.97 9.79 0.62
N MET A 195 1.82 10.90 -0.11
CA MET A 195 2.35 12.25 0.22
C MET A 195 1.71 12.87 1.49
N ARG A 196 0.88 12.12 2.22
CA ARG A 196 0.25 12.58 3.46
C ARG A 196 1.28 12.62 4.58
N VAL A 197 1.44 13.79 5.20
CA VAL A 197 2.35 13.99 6.33
C VAL A 197 1.94 13.10 7.50
N ARG A 198 2.65 11.98 7.70
CA ARG A 198 2.43 11.11 8.85
C ARG A 198 3.18 11.66 10.05
N ARG A 199 2.56 11.56 11.22
CA ARG A 199 3.23 11.85 12.49
C ARG A 199 4.38 10.85 12.64
N GLY A 200 5.61 11.38 12.73
CA GLY A 200 6.79 10.56 12.97
C GLY A 200 6.69 9.75 14.28
N PRO A 201 7.51 8.71 14.44
CA PRO A 201 7.54 7.90 15.64
C PRO A 201 7.80 8.78 16.87
N VAL A 202 7.17 8.43 18.00
CA VAL A 202 7.35 9.18 19.26
C VAL A 202 8.76 8.94 19.79
N VAL A 203 9.62 9.95 19.69
CA VAL A 203 11.00 9.87 20.15
C VAL A 203 11.10 10.22 21.64
N SER A 204 11.84 9.41 22.41
CA SER A 204 12.11 9.66 23.82
C SER A 204 12.81 11.01 24.03
N ALA A 205 12.60 11.65 25.19
CA ALA A 205 13.18 12.96 25.48
C ALA A 205 14.72 12.93 25.45
N GLY A 206 15.33 11.84 25.95
CA GLY A 206 16.78 11.64 25.91
C GLY A 206 17.33 11.55 24.49
N HIS A 207 16.67 10.82 23.59
CA HIS A 207 17.12 10.69 22.20
C HIS A 207 16.94 12.00 21.41
N ARG A 208 15.93 12.82 21.75
CA ARG A 208 15.79 14.18 21.21
C ARG A 208 16.93 15.10 21.62
N ALA A 209 17.32 15.07 22.90
CA ALA A 209 18.40 15.89 23.41
C ALA A 209 19.78 15.47 22.84
N ALA A 210 20.02 14.16 22.71
CA ALA A 210 21.24 13.64 22.07
C ALA A 210 21.31 14.05 20.60
N SER A 211 20.24 13.79 19.83
CA SER A 211 20.19 14.18 18.41
C SER A 211 20.34 15.70 18.20
N ALA A 212 19.81 16.52 19.12
CA ALA A 212 20.00 17.98 19.05
C ALA A 212 21.45 18.39 19.33
N ARG A 213 22.12 17.74 20.29
CA ARG A 213 23.55 17.96 20.57
C ARG A 213 24.42 17.55 19.40
N ASP A 214 24.19 16.36 18.83
CA ASP A 214 24.97 15.86 17.70
C ASP A 214 24.79 16.75 16.45
N LYS A 215 23.56 17.24 16.21
CA LYS A 215 23.29 18.21 15.14
C LYS A 215 23.95 19.55 15.40
N ALA A 216 23.89 20.07 16.62
CA ALA A 216 24.56 21.32 16.98
C ALA A 216 26.08 21.21 16.83
N GLN A 217 26.67 20.06 17.18
CA GLN A 217 28.08 19.76 16.98
C GLN A 217 28.43 19.61 15.49
N ALA A 218 27.57 18.97 14.69
CA ALA A 218 27.76 18.89 13.24
C ALA A 218 27.73 20.29 12.57
N TYR A 219 26.84 21.18 13.01
CA TYR A 219 26.80 22.57 12.54
C TYR A 219 27.98 23.40 13.04
N ALA A 220 28.43 23.21 14.28
CA ALA A 220 29.64 23.85 14.79
C ALA A 220 30.91 23.34 14.08
N GLY A 221 30.95 22.07 13.72
CA GLY A 221 32.02 21.43 12.95
C GLY A 221 32.06 21.82 11.47
N MET A 222 30.96 22.34 10.91
CA MET A 222 30.89 22.84 9.54
C MET A 222 31.59 24.21 9.34
N GLY A 223 32.27 24.75 10.37
CA GLY A 223 33.21 25.86 10.20
C GLY A 223 32.61 27.21 9.76
N LEU A 224 31.29 27.40 9.88
CA LEU A 224 30.61 28.64 9.50
C LEU A 224 30.77 29.75 10.56
N LYS A 225 31.94 29.83 11.21
CA LYS A 225 32.17 30.86 12.22
C LYS A 225 32.89 32.10 11.69
N ASP A 226 33.83 32.02 10.74
CA ASP A 226 34.68 33.18 10.45
C ASP A 226 35.27 33.30 9.02
N VAL A 227 34.60 32.82 7.96
CA VAL A 227 35.14 33.02 6.58
C VAL A 227 34.14 33.75 5.68
N GLY A 228 34.28 35.07 5.60
CA GLY A 228 33.93 35.85 4.40
C GLY A 228 32.64 36.68 4.36
N LEU A 229 31.88 36.82 5.46
CA LEU A 229 30.67 37.67 5.47
C LEU A 229 30.88 38.99 6.21
N SER A 230 30.43 40.10 5.62
CA SER A 230 30.40 41.40 6.29
C SER A 230 29.44 41.39 7.48
N GLU A 231 29.64 42.29 8.44
CA GLU A 231 28.83 42.34 9.66
C GLU A 231 27.34 42.58 9.37
N ALA A 232 27.03 43.39 8.36
CA ALA A 232 25.66 43.66 7.90
C ALA A 232 24.99 42.43 7.25
N GLU A 233 25.73 41.67 6.44
CA GLU A 233 25.24 40.41 5.87
C GLU A 233 25.10 39.34 6.96
N ARG A 234 25.98 39.36 7.95
CA ARG A 234 25.87 38.47 9.12
C ARG A 234 24.61 38.79 9.93
N GLU A 235 24.22 40.06 10.02
CA GLU A 235 22.99 40.48 10.69
C GLU A 235 21.73 40.15 9.88
N SER A 236 21.72 40.33 8.56
CA SER A 236 20.60 39.91 7.72
C SER A 236 20.43 38.40 7.76
N VAL A 237 21.51 37.64 7.67
CA VAL A 237 21.50 36.18 7.82
C VAL A 237 21.00 35.81 9.22
N LYS A 238 21.51 36.42 10.30
CA LYS A 238 20.99 36.19 11.66
C LYS A 238 19.50 36.54 11.79
N ARG A 239 19.02 37.59 11.11
CA ARG A 239 17.62 38.00 11.09
C ARG A 239 16.75 36.96 10.39
N GLU A 240 17.15 36.52 9.19
CA GLU A 240 16.47 35.45 8.45
C GLU A 240 16.47 34.13 9.24
N PHE A 241 17.58 33.79 9.90
CA PHE A 241 17.64 32.62 10.78
C PHE A 241 16.70 32.79 11.98
N ARG A 242 16.68 33.96 12.61
CA ARG A 242 15.79 34.26 13.74
C ARG A 242 14.33 34.16 13.30
N GLU A 243 13.96 34.74 12.18
CA GLU A 243 12.62 34.69 11.61
C GLU A 243 12.21 33.25 11.32
N ARG A 244 13.05 32.45 10.65
CA ARG A 244 12.75 31.03 10.33
C ARG A 244 12.57 30.13 11.57
N PHE A 245 13.17 30.50 12.70
CA PHE A 245 13.11 29.75 13.95
C PHE A 245 12.23 30.39 15.04
N GLN A 246 11.56 31.52 14.74
CA GLN A 246 10.51 32.03 15.62
C GLN A 246 9.36 31.01 15.70
N PRO A 247 8.81 30.76 16.90
CA PRO A 247 7.66 29.89 17.08
C PRO A 247 6.44 30.49 16.35
N GLY A 248 6.26 30.11 15.08
CA GLY A 248 5.20 30.62 14.21
C GLY A 248 5.59 30.67 12.72
N ALA A 249 6.85 30.89 12.39
CA ALA A 249 7.29 31.13 11.00
C ALA A 249 7.34 29.88 10.11
N ARG A 250 7.38 28.67 10.71
CA ARG A 250 7.30 27.39 9.98
C ARG A 250 5.90 26.80 9.92
N ALA A 251 4.91 27.42 10.55
CA ALA A 251 3.53 27.04 10.34
C ALA A 251 3.11 27.65 9.00
N MET A 252 2.87 26.82 7.98
CA MET A 252 2.02 27.23 6.87
C MET A 252 0.77 27.89 7.49
N PRO A 253 0.41 29.13 7.12
CA PRO A 253 -0.67 29.83 7.77
C PRO A 253 -1.98 29.08 7.49
N ASN A 254 -2.44 28.31 8.45
CA ASN A 254 -3.69 27.56 8.37
C ASN A 254 -4.91 28.46 8.68
N THR A 255 -4.71 29.77 8.88
CA THR A 255 -5.74 30.76 9.17
C THR A 255 -5.85 31.77 8.03
N LEU A 256 -7.08 32.20 7.70
CA LEU A 256 -7.34 33.19 6.65
C LEU A 256 -6.55 34.50 6.88
N THR A 257 -6.41 34.91 8.13
CA THR A 257 -5.61 36.07 8.55
C THR A 257 -4.12 35.90 8.29
N GLY A 258 -3.58 34.68 8.50
CA GLY A 258 -2.18 34.39 8.21
C GLY A 258 -1.89 34.33 6.71
N LEU A 259 -2.83 33.83 5.90
CA LEU A 259 -2.74 33.88 4.44
C LEU A 259 -2.79 35.32 3.92
N ALA A 260 -3.65 36.17 4.51
CA ALA A 260 -3.71 37.59 4.17
C ALA A 260 -2.40 38.32 4.51
N ALA A 261 -1.79 38.02 5.66
CA ALA A 261 -0.50 38.62 6.03
C ALA A 261 0.64 38.23 5.07
N LEU A 262 0.72 36.95 4.67
CA LEU A 262 1.71 36.46 3.70
C LEU A 262 1.45 37.05 2.30
N ALA A 263 0.17 37.19 1.92
CA ALA A 263 -0.19 37.86 0.68
C ALA A 263 0.24 39.33 0.68
N ASN A 264 0.02 40.05 1.78
CA ASN A 264 0.45 41.45 1.93
C ASN A 264 1.97 41.58 1.87
N GLU A 265 2.73 40.71 2.55
CA GLU A 265 4.20 40.68 2.47
C GLU A 265 4.68 40.47 1.03
N ARG A 266 4.08 39.50 0.30
CA ARG A 266 4.41 39.27 -1.11
C ARG A 266 4.03 40.44 -2.01
N ILE A 267 2.95 41.16 -1.70
CA ILE A 267 2.53 42.36 -2.41
C ILE A 267 3.56 43.47 -2.18
N GLU A 268 3.97 43.71 -0.94
CA GLU A 268 4.98 44.71 -0.57
C GLU A 268 6.34 44.41 -1.23
N ASP A 269 6.76 43.15 -1.21
CA ASP A 269 7.95 42.66 -1.91
C ASP A 269 7.89 42.89 -3.42
N ALA A 270 6.74 42.62 -4.05
CA ALA A 270 6.55 42.85 -5.48
C ALA A 270 6.42 44.35 -5.82
N ILE A 271 5.91 45.17 -4.90
CA ILE A 271 5.96 46.65 -5.00
C ILE A 271 7.40 47.13 -4.91
N ALA A 272 8.18 46.61 -3.98
CA ALA A 272 9.60 46.94 -3.81
C ALA A 272 10.43 46.54 -5.03
N ARG A 273 10.14 45.39 -5.65
CA ARG A 273 10.72 44.96 -6.94
C ARG A 273 10.23 45.77 -8.15
N GLY A 274 9.25 46.66 -7.97
CA GLY A 274 8.72 47.51 -9.04
C GLY A 274 7.78 46.79 -10.01
N GLN A 275 7.40 45.53 -9.76
CA GLN A 275 6.57 44.73 -10.68
C GLN A 275 5.17 45.34 -10.90
N PHE A 276 4.68 46.15 -9.97
CA PHE A 276 3.40 46.86 -10.09
C PHE A 276 3.45 48.11 -10.98
N LYS A 277 4.64 48.54 -11.41
CA LYS A 277 4.84 49.68 -12.31
C LYS A 277 4.62 49.30 -13.78
N ASP A 278 4.95 48.06 -14.16
CA ASP A 278 4.88 47.57 -15.55
C ASP A 278 3.55 46.88 -15.92
N ILE A 279 2.55 46.94 -15.03
CA ILE A 279 1.23 46.37 -15.33
C ILE A 279 0.49 47.36 -16.24
N PRO A 280 0.03 46.97 -17.44
CA PRO A 280 -0.77 47.84 -18.28
C PRO A 280 -2.07 48.19 -17.54
N ARG A 281 -2.26 49.48 -17.21
CA ARG A 281 -3.46 50.01 -16.55
C ARG A 281 -4.33 50.70 -17.58
N GLY A 282 -5.63 50.36 -17.63
CA GLY A 282 -6.62 51.03 -18.49
C GLY A 282 -7.21 50.16 -19.60
N LYS A 283 -7.85 50.81 -20.59
CA LYS A 283 -8.46 50.16 -21.76
C LYS A 283 -7.37 49.54 -22.64
N GLY A 284 -7.33 48.22 -22.72
CA GLY A 284 -6.29 47.44 -23.40
C GLY A 284 -5.91 46.16 -22.66
N ILE A 285 -6.33 46.01 -21.40
CA ILE A 285 -6.29 44.71 -20.70
C ILE A 285 -7.34 43.81 -21.35
N GLU A 286 -6.90 42.71 -21.98
CA GLU A 286 -7.81 41.65 -22.42
C GLU A 286 -8.45 41.01 -21.18
N ARG A 287 -9.62 41.52 -20.81
CA ARG A 287 -10.48 40.86 -19.86
C ARG A 287 -11.03 39.62 -20.57
N ASP A 288 -11.01 38.48 -19.89
CA ASP A 288 -11.63 37.26 -20.41
C ASP A 288 -13.08 37.60 -20.81
N THR A 289 -13.37 37.56 -22.11
CA THR A 289 -14.70 37.90 -22.66
C THR A 289 -15.82 37.06 -22.07
N ARG A 290 -15.47 35.87 -21.54
CA ARG A 290 -16.38 34.95 -20.86
C ARG A 290 -16.70 35.35 -19.41
N ALA A 291 -15.90 36.23 -18.80
CA ALA A 291 -16.15 36.77 -17.46
C ALA A 291 -17.36 37.69 -17.44
N ASP A 292 -17.62 38.35 -18.57
CA ASP A 292 -18.70 39.32 -18.72
C ASP A 292 -19.97 38.65 -19.32
N ASN A 293 -19.99 37.31 -19.42
CA ASN A 293 -21.16 36.56 -19.91
C ASN A 293 -22.25 36.50 -18.81
N PRO A 294 -23.44 37.09 -19.02
CA PRO A 294 -24.53 37.10 -18.04
C PRO A 294 -25.15 35.72 -17.77
N PHE A 295 -24.88 34.72 -18.63
CA PHE A 295 -25.41 33.36 -18.48
C PHE A 295 -24.51 32.42 -17.67
N ILE A 296 -23.37 32.90 -17.18
CA ILE A 296 -22.48 32.10 -16.33
C ILE A 296 -22.36 32.83 -15.00
N ASP A 297 -22.72 32.15 -13.91
CA ASP A 297 -22.57 32.73 -12.59
C ASP A 297 -21.09 33.01 -12.29
N THR A 298 -20.83 34.09 -11.55
CA THR A 298 -19.45 34.49 -11.19
C THR A 298 -18.71 33.37 -10.45
N THR A 299 -19.42 32.57 -9.66
CA THR A 299 -18.91 31.37 -8.98
C THR A 299 -18.51 30.27 -9.96
N GLU A 300 -19.37 29.93 -10.93
CA GLU A 300 -19.09 28.93 -11.96
C GLU A 300 -17.94 29.35 -12.86
N TYR A 301 -17.90 30.62 -13.23
CA TYR A 301 -16.82 31.20 -14.01
C TYR A 301 -15.48 31.09 -13.26
N ILE A 302 -15.43 31.51 -11.99
CA ILE A 302 -14.21 31.43 -11.16
C ILE A 302 -13.81 29.97 -10.94
N MET A 303 -14.77 29.09 -10.67
CA MET A 303 -14.53 27.66 -10.48
C MET A 303 -13.95 27.03 -11.76
N ASN A 304 -14.58 27.24 -12.91
CA ASN A 304 -14.11 26.72 -14.20
C ASN A 304 -12.74 27.32 -14.59
N LYS A 305 -12.48 28.57 -14.24
CA LYS A 305 -11.17 29.21 -14.43
C LYS A 305 -10.12 28.63 -13.50
N MET A 306 -10.47 28.30 -12.26
CA MET A 306 -9.59 27.66 -11.30
C MET A 306 -9.26 26.22 -11.74
N ILE A 307 -10.24 25.46 -12.20
CA ILE A 307 -10.09 24.13 -12.82
C ILE A 307 -9.12 24.18 -14.00
N LYS A 308 -9.29 25.15 -14.91
CA LYS A 308 -8.38 25.35 -16.05
C LYS A 308 -6.97 25.76 -15.63
N ARG A 309 -6.84 26.67 -14.67
CA ARG A 309 -5.54 27.19 -14.19
C ARG A 309 -4.73 26.17 -13.38
N GLN A 310 -5.41 25.32 -12.61
CA GLN A 310 -4.77 24.30 -11.79
C GLN A 310 -4.60 22.97 -12.54
N GLU A 311 -5.04 22.91 -13.81
CA GLU A 311 -5.07 21.69 -14.64
C GLU A 311 -5.77 20.50 -13.94
N ILE A 312 -6.69 20.79 -13.00
CA ILE A 312 -7.39 19.76 -12.24
C ILE A 312 -8.56 19.30 -13.10
N VAL A 313 -8.41 18.13 -13.68
CA VAL A 313 -9.45 17.48 -14.46
C VAL A 313 -10.34 16.69 -13.51
N PRO A 314 -11.68 16.82 -13.56
CA PRO A 314 -12.58 15.96 -12.80
C PRO A 314 -12.18 14.47 -12.93
N PRO A 315 -12.24 13.68 -11.85
CA PRO A 315 -11.65 12.35 -11.80
C PRO A 315 -12.22 11.40 -12.87
N TRP A 316 -13.50 11.55 -13.23
CA TRP A 316 -14.11 10.76 -14.30
C TRP A 316 -13.57 11.13 -15.69
N ILE A 317 -13.16 12.38 -15.93
CA ILE A 317 -12.52 12.82 -17.18
C ILE A 317 -11.08 12.30 -17.26
N GLU A 318 -10.35 12.22 -16.14
CA GLU A 318 -9.04 11.54 -16.12
C GLU A 318 -9.18 10.07 -16.56
N LYS A 319 -10.18 9.36 -16.01
CA LYS A 319 -10.52 8.00 -16.44
C LYS A 319 -10.99 7.93 -17.88
N GLN A 320 -11.68 8.96 -18.38
CA GLN A 320 -12.03 9.07 -19.80
C GLN A 320 -10.78 9.15 -20.67
N GLN A 321 -9.82 10.00 -20.30
CA GLN A 321 -8.57 10.15 -21.05
C GLN A 321 -7.75 8.86 -21.00
N GLU A 322 -7.69 8.19 -19.84
CA GLU A 322 -7.07 6.88 -19.68
C GLU A 322 -7.69 5.85 -20.61
N LEU A 323 -9.03 5.75 -20.63
CA LEU A 323 -9.79 4.86 -21.51
C LEU A 323 -9.52 5.16 -22.98
N LEU A 324 -9.54 6.44 -23.38
CA LEU A 324 -9.28 6.84 -24.77
C LEU A 324 -7.84 6.53 -25.20
N LYS A 325 -6.86 6.78 -24.33
CA LYS A 325 -5.45 6.45 -24.57
C LYS A 325 -5.27 4.93 -24.70
N ALA A 326 -5.81 4.15 -23.76
CA ALA A 326 -5.72 2.70 -23.77
C ALA A 326 -6.40 2.10 -25.01
N ALA A 327 -7.60 2.56 -25.37
CA ALA A 327 -8.31 2.13 -26.56
C ALA A 327 -7.54 2.48 -27.84
N ARG A 328 -6.94 3.68 -27.91
CA ARG A 328 -6.11 4.09 -29.05
C ARG A 328 -4.88 3.20 -29.21
N VAL A 329 -4.15 2.94 -28.11
CA VAL A 329 -2.97 2.06 -28.14
C VAL A 329 -3.35 0.65 -28.59
N PHE A 330 -4.43 0.10 -28.04
CA PHE A 330 -4.95 -1.21 -28.44
C PHE A 330 -5.31 -1.27 -29.93
N ARG A 331 -6.11 -0.31 -30.42
CA ARG A 331 -6.51 -0.25 -31.84
C ARG A 331 -5.32 -0.05 -32.77
N LEU A 332 -4.38 0.82 -32.42
CA LEU A 332 -3.17 1.03 -33.24
C LEU A 332 -2.33 -0.24 -33.32
N ARG A 333 -2.14 -0.95 -32.21
CA ARG A 333 -1.43 -2.23 -32.21
C ARG A 333 -2.16 -3.25 -33.07
N LEU A 334 -3.46 -3.42 -32.85
CA LEU A 334 -4.29 -4.37 -33.60
C LEU A 334 -4.23 -4.11 -35.12
N ARG A 335 -4.41 -2.84 -35.53
CA ARG A 335 -4.29 -2.42 -36.94
C ARG A 335 -2.90 -2.69 -37.50
N ASN A 336 -1.85 -2.37 -36.75
CA ASN A 336 -0.48 -2.57 -37.21
C ASN A 336 -0.13 -4.05 -37.37
N ASP A 337 -0.51 -4.88 -36.41
CA ASP A 337 -0.22 -6.30 -36.41
C ASP A 337 -0.99 -6.99 -37.54
N TRP A 338 -2.28 -6.69 -37.70
CA TRP A 338 -3.09 -7.19 -38.80
C TRP A 338 -2.57 -6.72 -40.16
N ARG A 339 -2.35 -5.42 -40.34
CA ARG A 339 -1.79 -4.85 -41.58
C ARG A 339 -0.47 -5.50 -41.97
N ARG A 340 0.38 -5.81 -40.99
CA ARG A 340 1.66 -6.47 -41.25
C ARG A 340 1.49 -7.92 -41.67
N HIS A 341 0.61 -8.64 -40.99
CA HIS A 341 0.28 -10.03 -41.27
C HIS A 341 -0.37 -10.17 -42.65
N ALA A 342 -1.47 -9.45 -42.89
CA ALA A 342 -2.22 -9.49 -44.15
C ALA A 342 -1.34 -9.17 -45.36
N ALA A 343 -0.56 -8.08 -45.31
CA ALA A 343 0.34 -7.75 -46.42
C ALA A 343 1.46 -8.81 -46.61
N ARG A 344 1.89 -9.52 -45.55
CA ARG A 344 2.86 -10.63 -45.69
C ARG A 344 2.20 -11.86 -46.30
N VAL A 345 0.98 -12.20 -45.89
CA VAL A 345 0.24 -13.35 -46.41
C VAL A 345 -0.09 -13.14 -47.89
N ILE A 346 -0.57 -11.95 -48.27
CA ILE A 346 -0.88 -11.63 -49.68
C ILE A 346 0.39 -11.70 -50.55
N ALA A 347 1.52 -11.17 -50.06
CA ALA A 347 2.80 -11.26 -50.76
C ALA A 347 3.33 -12.71 -50.84
N SER A 348 3.16 -13.51 -49.78
CA SER A 348 3.64 -14.91 -49.73
C SER A 348 2.94 -15.83 -50.72
N ARG A 349 1.73 -15.46 -51.18
CA ARG A 349 1.00 -16.20 -52.22
C ARG A 349 1.62 -16.01 -53.62
N GLY A 350 2.62 -15.14 -53.79
CA GLY A 350 3.37 -14.95 -55.03
C GLY A 350 2.68 -14.08 -56.08
N GLY A 351 3.26 -13.99 -57.28
CA GLY A 351 2.75 -13.21 -58.43
C GLY A 351 3.36 -11.81 -58.56
N SER A 352 3.00 -11.13 -59.64
CA SER A 352 3.45 -9.75 -59.93
C SER A 352 2.94 -8.75 -58.89
N LEU A 353 3.59 -7.58 -58.77
CA LEU A 353 3.19 -6.54 -57.82
C LEU A 353 1.74 -6.08 -58.08
N GLN A 354 1.39 -5.87 -59.36
CA GLN A 354 0.04 -5.47 -59.78
C GLN A 354 -1.00 -6.54 -59.41
N GLU A 355 -0.71 -7.83 -59.57
CA GLU A 355 -1.62 -8.89 -59.12
C GLU A 355 -1.79 -8.91 -57.61
N GLN A 356 -0.72 -8.67 -56.83
CA GLN A 356 -0.82 -8.58 -55.38
C GLN A 356 -1.68 -7.40 -54.94
N MET A 357 -1.56 -6.25 -55.62
CA MET A 357 -2.40 -5.08 -55.39
C MET A 357 -3.86 -5.36 -55.75
N ARG A 358 -4.13 -5.93 -56.94
CA ARG A 358 -5.49 -6.31 -57.36
C ARG A 358 -6.14 -7.27 -56.37
N ARG A 359 -5.41 -8.29 -55.90
CA ARG A 359 -5.94 -9.21 -54.86
C ARG A 359 -6.27 -8.48 -53.56
N ALA A 360 -5.45 -7.52 -53.14
CA ALA A 360 -5.73 -6.71 -51.95
C ALA A 360 -6.96 -5.82 -52.15
N GLU A 361 -7.16 -5.26 -53.35
CA GLU A 361 -8.35 -4.49 -53.72
C GLU A 361 -9.61 -5.37 -53.77
N ASP A 362 -9.52 -6.59 -54.31
CA ASP A 362 -10.62 -7.55 -54.33
C ASP A 362 -11.03 -7.93 -52.90
N TYR A 363 -10.08 -8.09 -51.98
CA TYR A 363 -10.37 -8.28 -50.55
C TYR A 363 -10.97 -7.04 -49.89
N ALA A 364 -10.57 -5.84 -50.31
CA ALA A 364 -11.18 -4.61 -49.82
C ALA A 364 -12.64 -4.49 -50.25
N ARG A 365 -12.94 -4.80 -51.52
CA ARG A 365 -14.32 -4.86 -52.04
C ARG A 365 -15.15 -5.92 -51.29
N ALA A 366 -14.59 -7.10 -51.02
CA ALA A 366 -15.25 -8.14 -50.23
C ALA A 366 -15.60 -7.69 -48.80
N GLU A 367 -14.67 -7.01 -48.12
CA GLU A 367 -14.88 -6.49 -46.77
C GLU A 367 -15.90 -5.33 -46.76
N GLU A 368 -15.95 -4.48 -47.79
CA GLU A 368 -16.96 -3.42 -47.88
C GLU A 368 -18.39 -3.97 -47.98
N VAL A 369 -18.57 -5.08 -48.70
CA VAL A 369 -19.86 -5.77 -48.82
C VAL A 369 -20.23 -6.47 -47.50
N HIS A 370 -19.27 -7.12 -46.83
CA HIS A 370 -19.52 -7.86 -45.60
C HIS A 370 -19.67 -6.96 -44.37
N ASN A 371 -18.82 -5.94 -44.25
CA ASN A 371 -18.77 -4.99 -43.14
C ASN A 371 -18.67 -3.56 -43.67
N PRO A 372 -19.81 -2.94 -44.01
CA PRO A 372 -19.82 -1.57 -44.52
C PRO A 372 -19.28 -0.62 -43.45
N ARG A 373 -18.27 0.17 -43.83
CA ARG A 373 -17.66 1.16 -42.94
C ARG A 373 -18.72 2.15 -42.49
N ARG A 374 -18.87 2.31 -41.18
CA ARG A 374 -19.65 3.43 -40.63
C ARG A 374 -18.84 4.71 -40.89
N LYS A 375 -19.30 5.54 -41.83
CA LYS A 375 -18.73 6.88 -42.03
C LYS A 375 -18.84 7.66 -40.71
N ASN A 376 -17.89 8.56 -40.47
CA ASN A 376 -17.98 9.46 -39.32
C ASN A 376 -19.29 10.23 -39.44
N VAL A 377 -20.07 10.31 -38.36
CA VAL A 377 -21.40 10.95 -38.38
C VAL A 377 -21.30 12.40 -38.87
N ASP A 378 -20.18 13.06 -38.61
CA ASP A 378 -19.89 14.44 -39.05
C ASP A 378 -19.66 14.57 -40.58
N GLU A 379 -19.33 13.47 -41.27
CA GLU A 379 -19.19 13.40 -42.74
C GLU A 379 -20.50 12.99 -43.44
N ILE A 380 -21.52 12.61 -42.67
CA ILE A 380 -22.86 12.37 -43.19
C ILE A 380 -23.50 13.75 -43.36
N SER A 381 -23.28 14.37 -44.53
CA SER A 381 -24.08 15.53 -44.92
C SER A 381 -25.54 15.08 -44.94
N VAL A 382 -26.32 15.51 -43.94
CA VAL A 382 -27.76 15.34 -43.97
C VAL A 382 -28.23 16.08 -45.23
N PRO A 383 -28.86 15.38 -46.21
CA PRO A 383 -29.35 16.06 -47.39
C PRO A 383 -30.35 17.12 -46.92
N THR A 384 -30.07 18.39 -47.24
CA THR A 384 -30.95 19.55 -47.06
C THR A 384 -32.26 19.43 -47.86
N ASN A 385 -32.44 18.30 -48.56
CA ASN A 385 -33.59 17.89 -49.34
C ASN A 385 -34.81 17.46 -48.52
N THR A 386 -34.73 17.42 -47.19
CA THR A 386 -35.80 16.90 -46.30
C THR A 386 -36.63 17.99 -45.61
N THR A 387 -36.30 19.27 -45.79
CA THR A 387 -37.12 20.38 -45.30
C THR A 387 -37.92 20.99 -46.45
N ASP A 388 -39.24 20.86 -46.42
CA ASP A 388 -40.19 21.49 -47.35
C ASP A 388 -40.31 23.01 -47.09
N ASP A 389 -39.19 23.74 -47.14
CA ASP A 389 -39.18 25.21 -47.09
C ASP A 389 -39.16 25.79 -48.51
N ALA A 390 -40.07 26.73 -48.79
CA ALA A 390 -40.30 27.29 -50.13
C ALA A 390 -39.04 27.91 -50.77
N VAL A 391 -38.07 28.37 -49.96
CA VAL A 391 -36.78 28.92 -50.41
C VAL A 391 -35.86 27.86 -51.01
N MET A 392 -35.98 26.60 -50.56
CA MET A 392 -35.16 25.48 -51.03
C MET A 392 -35.66 24.91 -52.37
N VAL A 393 -36.95 25.09 -52.68
CA VAL A 393 -37.53 24.73 -53.99
C VAL A 393 -37.02 25.66 -55.09
N SER A 394 -36.82 26.94 -54.80
CA SER A 394 -36.26 27.92 -55.74
C SER A 394 -34.80 27.60 -56.11
N ILE A 395 -34.03 27.06 -55.17
CA ILE A 395 -32.65 26.62 -55.39
C ILE A 395 -32.61 25.35 -56.27
N ARG A 396 -33.61 24.48 -56.21
CA ARG A 396 -33.75 23.31 -57.11
C ARG A 396 -34.11 23.69 -58.55
N GLN A 397 -34.75 24.84 -58.77
CA GLN A 397 -35.26 25.26 -60.08
C GLN A 397 -34.29 26.17 -60.86
N GLN A 398 -33.12 26.51 -60.30
CA GLN A 398 -32.08 27.20 -61.04
C GLN A 398 -31.13 26.18 -61.70
N PRO A 399 -31.19 25.98 -63.03
CA PRO A 399 -30.10 25.29 -63.74
C PRO A 399 -28.86 26.17 -63.68
N TRP A 400 -27.81 25.69 -63.02
CA TRP A 400 -26.50 26.31 -63.07
C TRP A 400 -25.93 26.17 -64.48
N THR A 401 -25.99 27.27 -65.25
CA THR A 401 -25.27 27.40 -66.52
C THR A 401 -23.86 27.93 -66.23
N LEU A 402 -22.87 27.04 -66.20
CA LEU A 402 -21.47 27.41 -66.40
C LEU A 402 -20.83 26.39 -67.36
N ALA A 403 -20.29 26.97 -68.43
CA ALA A 403 -19.66 26.36 -69.59
C ALA A 403 -18.58 25.31 -69.26
N ASP A 404 -18.66 24.20 -69.99
CA ASP A 404 -17.59 23.54 -70.74
C ASP A 404 -16.14 23.79 -70.27
N VAL A 405 -15.64 22.82 -69.49
CA VAL A 405 -14.27 22.32 -69.68
C VAL A 405 -14.40 20.82 -69.93
N ASP A 406 -14.28 20.48 -71.20
CA ASP A 406 -14.19 19.13 -71.74
C ASP A 406 -12.86 18.51 -71.26
N GLU A 407 -12.90 17.83 -70.11
CA GLU A 407 -11.81 16.97 -69.67
C GLU A 407 -12.25 15.52 -69.89
N GLN A 408 -11.95 15.06 -71.10
CA GLN A 408 -12.09 13.67 -71.53
C GLN A 408 -11.27 12.77 -70.60
N VAL A 409 -11.95 12.17 -69.62
CA VAL A 409 -11.48 10.95 -68.97
C VAL A 409 -11.59 9.84 -70.03
N PRO A 410 -10.51 9.09 -70.34
CA PRO A 410 -10.62 7.97 -71.25
C PRO A 410 -11.50 6.90 -70.60
N GLU A 411 -12.68 6.70 -71.17
CA GLU A 411 -13.54 5.54 -70.96
C GLU A 411 -12.91 4.31 -71.62
N ASP A 412 -11.79 3.83 -71.06
CA ASP A 412 -11.26 2.52 -71.40
C ASP A 412 -11.57 1.52 -70.28
N ALA A 413 -12.63 0.76 -70.51
CA ALA A 413 -12.85 -0.60 -70.05
C ALA A 413 -12.68 -0.88 -68.54
N ALA A 414 -13.63 -0.39 -67.74
CA ALA A 414 -14.06 -1.12 -66.56
C ALA A 414 -15.40 -1.81 -66.88
N GLU A 415 -15.34 -2.99 -67.50
CA GLU A 415 -16.42 -3.95 -67.36
C GLU A 415 -16.70 -4.07 -65.86
N GLU A 416 -17.89 -3.66 -65.43
CA GLU A 416 -18.43 -3.96 -64.12
C GLU A 416 -18.58 -5.47 -64.00
N ALA A 417 -17.46 -6.13 -63.66
CA ALA A 417 -17.47 -7.50 -63.19
C ALA A 417 -18.36 -7.51 -61.95
N GLN A 418 -19.57 -8.05 -62.11
CA GLN A 418 -20.48 -8.39 -61.02
C GLN A 418 -19.66 -8.94 -59.84
N PRO A 419 -19.95 -8.54 -58.59
CA PRO A 419 -19.15 -8.96 -57.45
C PRO A 419 -19.31 -10.48 -57.32
N VAL A 420 -18.36 -11.22 -57.89
CA VAL A 420 -18.11 -12.60 -57.49
C VAL A 420 -17.90 -12.49 -55.99
N VAL A 421 -18.83 -13.04 -55.22
CA VAL A 421 -18.89 -12.87 -53.76
C VAL A 421 -17.65 -13.52 -53.16
N SER A 422 -16.54 -12.78 -53.21
CA SER A 422 -15.26 -13.22 -52.73
C SER A 422 -15.33 -13.15 -51.21
N ARG A 423 -14.87 -14.22 -50.56
CA ARG A 423 -14.87 -14.27 -49.11
C ARG A 423 -13.91 -13.19 -48.60
N PRO A 424 -14.31 -12.43 -47.57
CA PRO A 424 -13.42 -11.46 -46.96
C PRO A 424 -12.15 -12.13 -46.42
N PHE A 425 -11.04 -11.39 -46.42
CA PHE A 425 -9.74 -11.95 -46.04
C PHE A 425 -9.64 -12.08 -44.51
N ARG A 426 -9.87 -13.28 -43.98
CA ARG A 426 -9.75 -13.61 -42.56
C ARG A 426 -8.90 -14.85 -42.35
N ASP A 427 -7.87 -14.73 -41.52
CA ASP A 427 -6.94 -15.81 -41.23
C ASP A 427 -7.19 -16.36 -39.81
N PRO A 428 -7.78 -17.56 -39.64
CA PRO A 428 -8.12 -18.11 -38.33
C PRO A 428 -6.88 -18.44 -37.50
N ASN A 429 -5.77 -18.76 -38.15
CA ASN A 429 -4.50 -19.04 -37.48
C ASN A 429 -3.97 -17.79 -36.77
N TRP A 430 -4.06 -16.62 -37.41
CA TRP A 430 -3.63 -15.36 -36.80
C TRP A 430 -4.53 -14.98 -35.62
N GLU A 431 -5.85 -15.11 -35.80
CA GLU A 431 -6.80 -14.87 -34.72
C GLU A 431 -6.48 -15.76 -33.52
N ALA A 432 -6.25 -17.06 -33.73
CA ALA A 432 -5.91 -17.99 -32.65
C ALA A 432 -4.62 -17.60 -31.92
N THR A 433 -3.58 -17.16 -32.64
CA THR A 433 -2.31 -16.74 -32.03
C THR A 433 -2.43 -15.47 -31.18
N GLU A 434 -3.19 -14.48 -31.64
CA GLU A 434 -3.30 -13.17 -30.96
C GLU A 434 -4.47 -13.10 -29.97
N ARG A 435 -5.37 -14.09 -29.98
CA ARG A 435 -6.59 -14.12 -29.18
C ARG A 435 -6.35 -13.89 -27.69
N SER A 436 -5.36 -14.55 -27.12
CA SER A 436 -5.05 -14.45 -25.68
C SER A 436 -4.68 -13.02 -25.27
N TYR A 437 -3.89 -12.33 -26.09
CA TYR A 437 -3.55 -10.93 -25.89
C TYR A 437 -4.77 -10.03 -26.03
N MET A 438 -5.56 -10.23 -27.08
CA MET A 438 -6.71 -9.39 -27.38
C MET A 438 -7.82 -9.51 -26.32
N GLU A 439 -8.10 -10.73 -25.85
CA GLU A 439 -9.05 -10.97 -24.76
C GLU A 439 -8.60 -10.28 -23.46
N LEU A 440 -7.31 -10.38 -23.12
CA LEU A 440 -6.74 -9.70 -21.96
C LEU A 440 -6.85 -8.17 -22.11
N ALA A 441 -6.49 -7.62 -23.28
CA ALA A 441 -6.57 -6.18 -23.54
C ALA A 441 -8.00 -5.66 -23.40
N ILE A 442 -8.99 -6.40 -23.89
CA ILE A 442 -10.41 -6.05 -23.77
C ILE A 442 -10.88 -6.16 -22.33
N SER A 443 -10.43 -7.17 -21.58
CA SER A 443 -10.74 -7.30 -20.16
C SER A 443 -10.25 -6.07 -19.38
N ASN A 444 -9.06 -5.56 -19.70
CA ASN A 444 -8.50 -4.34 -19.14
C ASN A 444 -9.31 -3.09 -19.54
N LEU A 445 -9.62 -2.92 -20.83
CA LEU A 445 -10.48 -1.81 -21.30
C LEU A 445 -11.85 -1.83 -20.60
N ASN A 446 -12.45 -3.00 -20.41
CA ASN A 446 -13.72 -3.16 -19.71
C ASN A 446 -13.61 -2.86 -18.21
N ALA A 447 -12.48 -3.17 -17.57
CA ALA A 447 -12.23 -2.78 -16.19
C ALA A 447 -12.13 -1.24 -16.03
N ILE A 448 -11.38 -0.57 -16.91
CA ILE A 448 -11.29 0.90 -16.95
C ILE A 448 -12.68 1.50 -17.21
N THR A 449 -13.42 0.96 -18.18
CA THR A 449 -14.79 1.39 -18.51
C THR A 449 -15.74 1.26 -17.32
N ARG A 450 -15.62 0.17 -16.54
CA ARG A 450 -16.43 -0.01 -15.33
C ARG A 450 -16.14 1.08 -14.30
N SER A 451 -14.85 1.36 -14.02
CA SER A 451 -14.47 2.42 -13.09
C SER A 451 -14.88 3.82 -13.56
N TYR A 452 -14.80 4.09 -14.86
CA TYR A 452 -15.29 5.30 -15.49
C TYR A 452 -16.81 5.46 -15.31
N ASN A 453 -17.59 4.44 -15.65
CA ASN A 453 -19.06 4.48 -15.60
C ASN A 453 -19.61 4.64 -14.16
N LEU A 454 -18.85 4.22 -13.15
CA LEU A 454 -19.21 4.45 -11.74
C LEU A 454 -19.10 5.92 -11.34
N MET A 455 -18.18 6.67 -11.96
CA MET A 455 -17.93 8.08 -11.65
C MET A 455 -18.64 9.04 -12.62
N ALA A 456 -18.95 8.57 -13.83
CA ALA A 456 -19.50 9.40 -14.90
C ALA A 456 -21.01 9.65 -14.73
N PRO A 457 -21.51 10.84 -15.10
CA PRO A 457 -22.93 11.11 -15.26
C PRO A 457 -23.58 10.17 -16.29
N GLU A 458 -24.89 9.93 -16.18
CA GLU A 458 -25.59 8.91 -16.98
C GLU A 458 -25.45 9.09 -18.48
N LEU A 459 -25.54 10.33 -18.97
CA LEU A 459 -25.37 10.67 -20.39
C LEU A 459 -23.96 10.39 -20.92
N ALA A 460 -22.94 10.40 -20.04
CA ALA A 460 -21.54 10.21 -20.41
C ALA A 460 -21.08 8.74 -20.31
N LYS A 461 -21.91 7.84 -19.77
CA LYS A 461 -21.55 6.42 -19.60
C LYS A 461 -21.25 5.76 -20.96
N LYS A 462 -20.21 4.91 -20.99
CA LYS A 462 -19.75 4.22 -22.20
C LYS A 462 -20.13 2.74 -22.17
N PRO A 463 -20.49 2.13 -23.32
CA PRO A 463 -20.71 0.70 -23.41
C PRO A 463 -19.41 -0.08 -23.27
N TYR A 464 -19.52 -1.35 -22.88
CA TYR A 464 -18.38 -2.26 -22.84
C TYR A 464 -17.86 -2.61 -24.23
N PHE A 465 -16.56 -2.89 -24.31
CA PHE A 465 -15.86 -3.33 -25.52
C PHE A 465 -16.07 -4.82 -25.76
N SER A 466 -16.22 -5.19 -27.04
CA SER A 466 -16.34 -6.58 -27.48
C SER A 466 -15.28 -6.89 -28.54
N LEU A 467 -14.70 -8.10 -28.45
CA LEU A 467 -13.59 -8.53 -29.31
C LEU A 467 -13.98 -8.55 -30.78
N ARG A 468 -15.13 -9.15 -31.08
CA ARG A 468 -15.65 -9.27 -32.45
C ARG A 468 -15.79 -7.89 -33.10
N ARG A 469 -16.41 -6.94 -32.41
CA ARG A 469 -16.61 -5.58 -32.92
C ARG A 469 -15.30 -4.85 -33.20
N GLU A 470 -14.30 -4.98 -32.32
CA GLU A 470 -12.99 -4.34 -32.54
C GLU A 470 -12.21 -5.00 -33.67
N LEU A 471 -12.35 -6.32 -33.86
CA LEU A 471 -11.79 -7.04 -35.02
C LEU A 471 -12.45 -6.61 -36.33
N ASP A 472 -13.78 -6.61 -36.37
CA ASP A 472 -14.53 -6.22 -37.57
C ASP A 472 -14.19 -4.77 -37.97
N ASN A 473 -14.09 -3.86 -37.00
CA ASN A 473 -13.62 -2.49 -37.25
C ASN A 473 -12.18 -2.46 -37.79
N CYS A 474 -11.28 -3.26 -37.22
CA CYS A 474 -9.89 -3.34 -37.67
C CYS A 474 -9.81 -3.80 -39.13
N PHE A 475 -10.55 -4.86 -39.48
CA PHE A 475 -10.58 -5.40 -40.83
C PHE A 475 -11.11 -4.38 -41.84
N ALA A 476 -12.24 -3.73 -41.54
CA ALA A 476 -12.82 -2.71 -42.41
C ALA A 476 -11.92 -1.47 -42.59
N GLU A 477 -11.12 -1.11 -41.59
CA GLU A 477 -10.19 0.03 -41.70
C GLU A 477 -8.90 -0.31 -42.43
N VAL A 478 -8.36 -1.52 -42.23
CA VAL A 478 -7.07 -1.93 -42.83
C VAL A 478 -7.23 -2.40 -44.27
N ALA A 479 -8.35 -3.04 -44.61
CA ALA A 479 -8.62 -3.58 -45.94
C ALA A 479 -8.28 -2.63 -47.11
N PRO A 480 -8.81 -1.38 -47.17
CA PRO A 480 -8.49 -0.45 -48.26
C PRO A 480 -7.04 0.06 -48.24
N GLN A 481 -6.32 -0.09 -47.11
CA GLN A 481 -4.93 0.34 -47.00
C GLN A 481 -3.92 -0.70 -47.51
N LEU A 482 -4.34 -1.96 -47.67
CA LEU A 482 -3.43 -3.08 -47.97
C LEU A 482 -2.72 -2.93 -49.31
N ALA A 483 -3.41 -2.50 -50.36
CA ALA A 483 -2.81 -2.31 -51.69
C ALA A 483 -1.64 -1.30 -51.65
N ASN A 484 -1.85 -0.17 -50.98
CA ASN A 484 -0.81 0.85 -50.79
C ASN A 484 0.35 0.32 -49.94
N VAL A 485 0.07 -0.42 -48.86
CA VAL A 485 1.12 -0.99 -47.99
C VAL A 485 1.96 -2.01 -48.75
N ILE A 486 1.38 -2.80 -49.64
CA ILE A 486 2.12 -3.74 -50.49
C ILE A 486 3.03 -2.98 -51.46
N LYS A 487 2.50 -1.94 -52.11
CA LYS A 487 3.27 -1.06 -52.99
C LYS A 487 4.44 -0.39 -52.25
N GLU A 488 4.19 0.16 -51.07
CA GLU A 488 5.21 0.78 -50.22
C GLU A 488 6.27 -0.24 -49.77
N ARG A 489 5.87 -1.46 -49.42
CA ARG A 489 6.81 -2.53 -49.04
C ARG A 489 7.68 -2.98 -50.20
N ALA A 490 7.12 -3.07 -51.40
CA ALA A 490 7.88 -3.40 -52.61
C ALA A 490 8.83 -2.27 -53.02
N ALA A 491 8.44 -1.01 -52.78
CA ALA A 491 9.28 0.16 -53.02
C ALA A 491 10.39 0.33 -51.96
N GLN A 492 10.20 -0.20 -50.74
CA GLN A 492 11.23 -0.15 -49.71
C GLN A 492 12.40 -1.08 -50.08
N PRO A 493 13.65 -0.57 -50.13
CA PRO A 493 14.80 -1.41 -50.39
C PRO A 493 14.90 -2.46 -49.29
N ASN A 494 15.27 -3.70 -49.66
CA ASN A 494 15.39 -4.80 -48.72
C ASN A 494 16.40 -4.41 -47.64
N ARG A 495 15.90 -4.11 -46.45
CA ARG A 495 16.73 -3.61 -45.37
C ARG A 495 17.49 -4.79 -44.79
N ASN A 496 18.81 -4.81 -45.01
CA ASN A 496 19.67 -5.83 -44.43
C ASN A 496 19.46 -5.85 -42.91
N PRO A 497 19.20 -7.02 -42.29
CA PRO A 497 18.94 -7.12 -40.86
C PRO A 497 20.13 -6.61 -40.01
N ASN A 498 21.34 -6.59 -40.59
CA ASN A 498 22.56 -6.04 -39.96
C ASN A 498 22.64 -4.51 -39.98
N ASP A 499 21.89 -3.83 -40.86
CA ASP A 499 21.94 -2.37 -41.04
C ASP A 499 20.98 -1.63 -40.09
N ALA A 500 20.28 -2.38 -39.22
CA ALA A 500 19.50 -1.84 -38.11
C ALA A 500 20.37 -1.33 -36.95
N LEU A 501 21.69 -1.58 -36.96
CA LEU A 501 22.62 -1.10 -35.93
C LEU A 501 23.02 0.38 -36.07
N HIS A 502 22.91 0.99 -37.26
CA HIS A 502 23.43 2.34 -37.53
C HIS A 502 22.36 3.40 -37.80
N ARG A 503 21.22 3.35 -37.09
CA ARG A 503 20.29 4.50 -37.04
C ARG A 503 20.53 5.30 -35.76
N PRO A 504 20.61 6.64 -35.79
CA PRO A 504 20.61 7.44 -34.56
C PRO A 504 19.28 7.19 -33.82
N ARG A 505 19.37 6.45 -32.72
CA ARG A 505 18.25 6.12 -31.82
C ARG A 505 17.71 7.41 -31.18
N ALA A 506 16.39 7.49 -31.04
CA ALA A 506 15.71 8.63 -30.42
C ALA A 506 16.24 8.88 -29.00
N MET A 507 16.39 10.16 -28.63
CA MET A 507 17.07 10.63 -27.41
C MET A 507 16.51 10.06 -26.09
N PHE A 508 15.33 9.43 -26.10
CA PHE A 508 14.71 8.81 -24.92
C PHE A 508 15.38 7.48 -24.51
N GLU A 509 16.05 6.77 -25.42
CA GLU A 509 16.70 5.48 -25.13
C GLU A 509 18.15 5.67 -24.60
N ARG A 510 18.71 6.87 -24.73
CA ARG A 510 20.08 7.23 -24.29
C ARG A 510 20.20 7.44 -22.78
N LEU A 511 19.09 7.68 -22.08
CA LEU A 511 19.10 7.91 -20.62
C LEU A 511 18.99 6.61 -19.80
N GLY A 512 18.64 5.49 -20.44
CA GLY A 512 18.51 4.17 -19.78
C GLY A 512 19.70 3.22 -19.96
N SER A 513 20.71 3.59 -20.77
CA SER A 513 21.87 2.74 -21.12
C SER A 513 23.20 3.38 -20.72
N GLY A 514 23.29 3.87 -19.48
CA GLY A 514 24.53 4.36 -18.91
C GLY A 514 25.50 3.22 -18.58
N SER A 515 26.55 3.10 -19.40
CA SER A 515 27.76 2.26 -19.27
C SER A 515 27.62 0.77 -19.59
N GLY A 516 28.36 0.33 -20.62
CA GLY A 516 28.55 -1.08 -20.97
C GLY A 516 28.09 -1.43 -22.37
N GLU A 517 28.95 -1.15 -23.35
CA GLU A 517 28.83 -1.68 -24.71
C GLU A 517 29.09 -3.19 -24.68
N GLY A 518 28.04 -3.98 -24.78
CA GLY A 518 28.10 -5.43 -24.80
C GLY A 518 26.83 -5.99 -25.40
N SER A 519 26.97 -6.68 -26.54
CA SER A 519 25.90 -7.51 -27.09
C SER A 519 25.44 -8.51 -26.02
N ALA A 520 24.17 -8.46 -25.62
CA ALA A 520 23.61 -9.43 -24.70
C ALA A 520 23.55 -10.81 -25.37
N ARG A 521 24.52 -11.68 -25.09
CA ARG A 521 24.45 -13.12 -25.41
C ARG A 521 23.53 -13.78 -24.39
N VAL A 522 22.37 -14.23 -24.85
CA VAL A 522 21.42 -15.01 -24.04
C VAL A 522 21.94 -16.45 -23.97
N TYR A 523 22.28 -16.91 -22.76
CA TYR A 523 22.66 -18.30 -22.50
C TYR A 523 21.45 -19.04 -21.92
N ASP A 524 20.86 -19.94 -22.70
CA ASP A 524 19.85 -20.86 -22.19
C ASP A 524 20.55 -22.02 -21.49
N SER A 525 20.54 -22.03 -20.16
CA SER A 525 21.01 -23.17 -19.37
C SER A 525 19.84 -24.11 -19.05
N PRO A 526 19.98 -25.44 -19.15
CA PRO A 526 18.92 -26.40 -18.82
C PRO A 526 18.66 -26.54 -17.30
N ALA A 527 19.37 -25.79 -16.44
CA ALA A 527 19.15 -25.83 -14.99
C ALA A 527 18.00 -24.88 -14.59
N PRO A 528 17.06 -25.32 -13.73
CA PRO A 528 15.79 -24.61 -13.53
C PRO A 528 15.89 -23.27 -12.76
N HIS A 529 17.04 -22.91 -12.18
CA HIS A 529 17.17 -21.70 -11.37
C HIS A 529 18.54 -21.05 -11.55
N TYR A 530 18.57 -19.92 -12.26
CA TYR A 530 19.72 -19.02 -12.28
C TYR A 530 19.79 -18.29 -10.93
N GLY A 531 20.76 -18.69 -10.09
CA GLY A 531 20.88 -18.17 -8.73
C GLY A 531 21.74 -16.91 -8.64
N LEU A 532 21.52 -16.08 -7.62
CA LEU A 532 22.38 -14.92 -7.30
C LEU A 532 23.87 -15.32 -7.22
N LYS A 533 24.20 -16.50 -6.67
CA LYS A 533 25.58 -17.00 -6.64
C LYS A 533 26.18 -17.22 -8.05
N GLN A 534 25.38 -17.69 -9.00
CA GLN A 534 25.81 -17.88 -10.39
C GLN A 534 25.95 -16.54 -11.09
N PHE A 535 25.02 -15.60 -10.84
CA PHE A 535 25.11 -14.22 -11.31
C PHE A 535 26.41 -13.54 -10.86
N TRP A 536 26.73 -13.59 -9.57
CA TRP A 536 27.98 -13.01 -9.05
C TRP A 536 29.23 -13.70 -9.60
N ARG A 537 29.17 -15.03 -9.82
CA ARG A 537 30.29 -15.78 -10.41
C ARG A 537 30.52 -15.40 -11.87
N ASP A 538 29.47 -15.28 -12.67
CA ASP A 538 29.58 -14.93 -14.08
C ASP A 538 30.01 -13.47 -14.25
N LEU A 539 29.50 -12.56 -13.41
CA LEU A 539 29.85 -11.14 -13.40
C LEU A 539 31.35 -10.91 -13.09
N TRP A 540 31.96 -11.78 -12.29
CA TRP A 540 33.35 -11.65 -11.84
C TRP A 540 34.30 -12.67 -12.49
N SER A 541 33.79 -13.51 -13.40
CA SER A 541 34.63 -14.41 -14.16
C SER A 541 35.43 -13.63 -15.22
N PRO A 542 36.76 -13.79 -15.30
CA PRO A 542 37.55 -13.15 -16.34
C PRO A 542 37.16 -13.74 -17.70
N GLN A 543 36.77 -12.89 -18.64
CA GLN A 543 36.47 -13.29 -20.01
C GLN A 543 37.71 -13.97 -20.62
N LYS A 544 37.53 -15.18 -21.15
CA LYS A 544 38.49 -15.82 -22.06
C LYS A 544 38.24 -15.38 -23.48
#